data_AF-A0A7D5QA16-F1
#
_entry.id   AF-A0A7D5QA16-F1
#
_cell.length_a   1.000
_cell.length_b   1.000
_cell.length_c   1.000
_cell.angle_alpha   90.00
_cell.angle_beta   90.00
_cell.angle_gamma   90.00
#
_symmetry.space_group_name_H-M   'P 1'
#
loop_
_entity.id
_entity.type
_entity.pdbx_description
1 polymer ?
#
loop_
_entity_poly.entity_id
_entity_poly.type
_entity_poly.pdbx_seq_one_letter_code
_entity_poly.pdbx_strand_id
1 'polypeptide(L)' 'MTYQVTCPVCGHHDDIEDLDDVLDRQAEHQEEYGDHHIFEFVLIPA' A
#
# COMPACT_ATOMS: atom_id res chain seq x y z
N MET A 1 10.76 -4.01 -9.88
CA MET A 1 10.55 -4.85 -8.68
C MET A 1 9.15 -4.54 -8.22
N THR A 2 8.33 -5.54 -7.95
CA THR A 2 6.92 -5.29 -7.63
C THR A 2 6.74 -5.21 -6.12
N TYR A 3 6.05 -4.18 -5.67
CA TYR A 3 5.64 -3.95 -4.30
C TYR A 3 4.19 -4.38 -4.17
N GLN A 4 3.94 -5.38 -3.34
CA GLN A 4 2.58 -5.71 -2.96
C GLN A 4 2.23 -4.93 -1.71
N VAL A 5 1.19 -4.12 -1.83
CA VAL A 5 0.71 -3.20 -0.81
C VAL A 5 -0.60 -3.73 -0.27
N THR A 6 -0.70 -3.96 1.03
CA THR A 6 -1.87 -4.57 1.68
C THR A 6 -2.31 -3.75 2.87
N CYS A 7 -3.61 -3.50 2.97
CA CYS A 7 -4.22 -2.95 4.17
C CYS A 7 -4.92 -4.10 4.94
N PRO A 8 -4.40 -4.54 6.10
CA PRO A 8 -4.98 -5.63 6.88
C PRO A 8 -6.33 -5.27 7.50
N VAL A 9 -6.70 -3.98 7.51
CA VAL A 9 -7.92 -3.48 8.14
C VAL A 9 -9.14 -3.65 7.24
N CYS A 10 -9.01 -3.28 5.97
CA CYS A 10 -10.08 -3.45 4.97
C CYS A 10 -9.87 -4.68 4.06
N GLY A 11 -8.72 -5.34 4.13
CA GLY A 11 -8.37 -6.47 3.27
C GLY A 11 -8.02 -6.08 1.83
N HIS A 12 -7.86 -4.77 1.57
CA HIS A 12 -7.46 -4.25 0.27
C HIS A 12 -6.00 -4.60 -0.02
N HIS A 13 -5.71 -5.05 -1.23
CA HIS A 13 -4.34 -5.27 -1.69
C HIS A 13 -4.18 -4.81 -3.14
N ASP A 14 -3.02 -4.24 -3.45
CA ASP A 14 -2.64 -3.74 -4.77
C ASP A 14 -1.18 -4.13 -5.05
N ASP A 15 -0.87 -4.43 -6.31
CA ASP A 15 0.50 -4.67 -6.77
C ASP A 15 0.98 -3.44 -7.56
N ILE A 16 2.06 -2.82 -7.11
CA ILE A 16 2.59 -1.56 -7.62
C ILE A 16 4.04 -1.76 -8.06
N GLU A 17 4.42 -1.27 -9.24
CA GLU A 17 5.77 -1.49 -9.79
C GLU A 17 6.78 -0.41 -9.38
N ASP A 18 6.30 0.75 -8.92
CA ASP A 18 7.11 1.90 -8.49
C ASP A 18 6.97 2.15 -6.98
N LEU A 19 8.08 2.52 -6.33
CA LEU A 19 8.07 2.82 -4.89
C LEU A 19 7.40 4.18 -4.61
N ASP A 20 7.55 5.14 -5.51
CA ASP A 20 6.95 6.47 -5.33
C ASP A 20 5.41 6.34 -5.33
N ASP A 21 4.87 5.51 -6.22
CA ASP A 21 3.43 5.19 -6.28
C ASP A 21 2.93 4.50 -5.00
N VAL A 22 3.75 3.67 -4.34
CA VAL A 22 3.39 3.05 -3.04
C VAL A 22 3.24 4.10 -1.95
N LEU A 23 4.15 5.07 -1.90
CA LEU A 23 4.15 6.15 -0.91
C LEU A 23 2.96 7.09 -1.13
N ASP A 24 2.68 7.45 -2.38
CA ASP A 24 1.52 8.26 -2.74
C ASP A 24 0.23 7.53 -2.37
N ARG A 25 0.12 6.23 -2.68
CA ARG A 25 -1.05 5.41 -2.34
C ARG A 25 -1.27 5.30 -0.83
N GLN A 26 -0.18 5.18 -0.06
CA GLN A 26 -0.24 5.18 1.39
C GLN A 26 -0.79 6.50 1.94
N ALA A 27 -0.32 7.64 1.41
CA ALA A 27 -0.79 8.95 1.81
C ALA A 27 -2.27 9.15 1.48
N GLU A 28 -2.68 8.88 0.23
CA GLU A 28 -4.07 9.01 -0.22
C GLU A 28 -5.04 8.19 0.63
N HIS A 29 -4.68 6.94 0.94
CA HIS A 29 -5.56 6.04 1.67
C HIS A 29 -5.54 6.33 3.18
N GLN A 30 -4.44 6.87 3.74
CA GLN A 30 -4.47 7.42 5.10
C GLN A 30 -5.36 8.67 5.18
N GLU A 31 -5.39 9.51 4.14
CA GLU A 31 -6.34 10.63 4.05
C GLU A 31 -7.79 10.17 3.91
N GLU A 32 -8.07 9.12 3.13
CA GLU A 32 -9.41 8.60 2.87
C GLU A 32 -10.00 7.81 4.06
N TYR A 33 -9.21 6.95 4.72
CA TYR A 33 -9.69 6.03 5.76
C TYR A 33 -9.20 6.37 7.19
N GLY A 34 -8.30 7.35 7.33
CA GLY A 34 -7.74 7.81 8.61
C GLY A 34 -6.65 6.91 9.18
N ASP A 35 -6.06 7.33 10.31
CA ASP A 35 -4.91 6.68 10.96
C ASP A 35 -5.12 5.22 11.41
N HIS A 36 -6.36 4.73 11.37
CA HIS A 36 -6.67 3.35 11.70
C HIS A 36 -6.28 2.36 10.59
N HIS A 37 -6.13 2.83 9.35
CA HIS A 37 -5.75 1.99 8.22
C HIS A 37 -4.23 2.06 8.00
N ILE A 38 -3.55 0.95 8.26
CA ILE A 38 -2.10 0.82 8.09
C ILE A 38 -1.82 0.14 6.75
N PHE A 39 -0.81 0.59 6.01
CA PHE A 39 -0.28 -0.13 4.86
C PHE A 39 0.94 -0.95 5.23
N GLU A 40 0.85 -2.24 4.94
CA GLU A 40 1.98 -3.13 4.91
C GLU A 40 2.39 -3.30 3.45
N PHE A 41 3.68 -3.20 3.16
CA PHE A 41 4.19 -3.48 1.82
C PHE A 41 5.28 -4.55 1.86
N VAL A 42 5.25 -5.43 0.86
CA VAL A 42 6.21 -6.53 0.71
C VAL A 42 6.83 -6.43 -0.67
N LEU A 43 8.16 -6.51 -0.73
CA LEU A 43 8.87 -6.66 -2.00
C LEU A 43 8.70 -8.07 -2.53
N ILE A 44 8.12 -8.20 -3.72
CA ILE A 44 8.05 -9.45 -4.47
C ILE A 44 9.21 -9.45 -5.48
N PRO A 45 10.27 -10.26 -5.25
CA PRO A 45 11.29 -10.49 -6.28
C PRO A 45 10.65 -11.24 -7.46
N ALA A 46 10.93 -10.76 -8.66
CA ALA A 46 10.46 -11.36 -9.92
C ALA A 46 11.08 -12.75 -10.18
#